data_AF-A0A5B1CQK0-F1
#
_entry.id   AF-A0A5B1CQK0-F1
#
_cell.length_a   1.000
_cell.length_b   1.000
_cell.length_c   1.000
_cell.angle_alpha   90.00
_cell.angle_beta   90.00
_cell.angle_gamma   90.00
#
_symmetry.space_group_name_H-M   'P 1'
#
loop_
_entity.id
_entity.type
_entity.pdbx_description
1 polymer ?
#
loop_
_entity_poly.entity_id
_entity_poly.type
_entity_poly.pdbx_seq_one_letter_code
_entity_poly.pdbx_strand_id
1 'polypeptide(L)'
;MKPTLPIAVLFLSAASFGCIPASSTGDKSASTTSGVTAEEATPRKTIGKTTQKVLDLKKALANGAVLASTSVEANNPLMASADAYRTTVGKLGGFDVTKKIQLRNASSIKRPQPLTYDVFMAEIIEPGGMNGIRLPMLPYYQEYAWDEANQDLVVVDFPARKEERAKQR
;
A
#
# COMPACT_ATOMS: atom_id res chain seq x y z
N MET A 1 -51.88 53.60 6.55
CA MET A 1 -51.59 54.21 5.24
C MET A 1 -50.08 54.47 5.17
N LYS A 2 -49.39 54.03 4.11
CA LYS A 2 -47.95 54.29 3.87
C LYS A 2 -47.69 55.79 3.66
N PRO A 3 -46.45 56.25 3.91
CA PRO A 3 -45.63 56.73 2.77
C PRO A 3 -44.13 56.35 2.94
N THR A 4 -43.52 55.65 1.97
CA THR A 4 -42.59 56.12 0.90
C THR A 4 -41.10 56.24 1.29
N LEU A 5 -40.27 55.46 0.55
CA LEU A 5 -38.84 55.61 0.20
C LEU A 5 -38.47 57.03 -0.32
N PRO A 6 -37.22 57.45 -0.69
CA PRO A 6 -35.96 56.69 -1.01
C PRO A 6 -34.62 57.41 -0.62
N ILE A 7 -33.47 56.97 -1.21
CA ILE A 7 -32.20 57.70 -1.53
C ILE A 7 -31.00 57.38 -0.60
N ALA A 8 -30.01 56.55 -1.03
CA ALA A 8 -28.75 56.86 -1.79
C ALA A 8 -27.64 57.42 -0.85
N VAL A 9 -26.32 57.20 -0.95
CA VAL A 9 -25.39 56.75 -2.02
C VAL A 9 -23.97 56.60 -1.40
N LEU A 10 -23.20 55.63 -1.94
CA LEU A 10 -21.73 55.49 -2.12
C LEU A 10 -20.63 55.54 -1.01
N PHE A 11 -19.60 54.73 -1.37
CA PHE A 11 -18.13 54.84 -1.23
C PHE A 11 -17.48 54.38 0.09
N LEU A 12 -16.60 53.36 0.03
CA LEU A 12 -15.15 53.56 -0.17
C LEU A 12 -14.38 52.22 -0.29
N SER A 13 -13.46 52.15 -1.26
CA SER A 13 -12.50 51.06 -1.48
C SER A 13 -11.41 51.00 -0.42
N ALA A 14 -10.92 49.79 -0.10
CA ALA A 14 -9.53 49.59 0.34
C ALA A 14 -9.05 48.17 -0.04
N ALA A 15 -8.12 48.12 -1.00
CA ALA A 15 -7.32 46.95 -1.30
C ALA A 15 -6.34 46.69 -0.14
N SER A 16 -6.35 45.48 0.40
CA SER A 16 -5.29 44.97 1.26
C SER A 16 -4.57 43.84 0.53
N PHE A 17 -3.35 44.13 0.11
CA PHE A 17 -2.34 43.14 -0.24
C PHE A 17 -2.04 42.25 0.98
N GLY A 18 -1.77 40.97 0.72
CA GLY A 18 -0.86 40.19 1.56
C GLY A 18 -1.45 39.03 2.36
N CYS A 19 -1.56 37.86 1.74
CA CYS A 19 -0.77 36.69 2.13
C CYS A 19 -1.02 35.59 1.10
N ILE A 20 -0.04 35.42 0.23
CA ILE A 20 0.15 34.23 -0.60
C ILE A 20 0.23 33.04 0.38
N PRO A 21 -0.67 32.04 0.35
CA PRO A 21 -0.29 30.76 0.91
C PRO A 21 0.86 30.29 0.04
N ALA A 22 2.06 30.31 0.60
CA ALA A 22 3.16 29.53 0.08
C ALA A 22 2.64 28.09 0.07
N SER A 23 2.13 27.67 -1.09
CA SER A 23 1.98 26.26 -1.41
C SER A 23 3.33 25.68 -1.11
N SER A 24 3.40 24.95 0.00
CA SER A 24 4.56 24.17 0.38
C SER A 24 4.94 23.38 -0.86
N THR A 25 6.03 23.79 -1.49
CA THR A 25 6.82 22.91 -2.34
C THR A 25 7.15 21.76 -1.41
N GLY A 26 6.31 20.73 -1.45
CA GLY A 26 6.65 19.46 -0.89
C GLY A 26 7.88 19.06 -1.65
N ASP A 27 9.04 19.20 -1.02
CA ASP A 27 10.24 18.51 -1.41
C ASP A 27 9.85 17.03 -1.45
N LYS A 28 9.39 16.58 -2.63
CA LYS A 28 9.50 15.20 -3.03
C LYS A 28 10.99 14.92 -2.93
N SER A 29 11.38 14.36 -1.79
CA SER A 29 12.72 13.87 -1.53
C SER A 29 13.17 13.12 -2.78
N ALA A 30 14.02 13.78 -3.55
CA ALA A 30 14.33 13.40 -4.90
C ALA A 30 15.21 12.16 -4.81
N SER A 31 14.64 11.01 -5.16
CA SER A 31 15.39 9.77 -5.28
C SER A 31 16.43 9.90 -6.38
N THR A 32 17.58 9.29 -6.16
CA THR A 32 18.64 9.20 -7.18
C THR A 32 18.54 7.90 -7.98
N THR A 33 17.47 7.12 -7.76
CA THR A 33 17.19 5.85 -8.41
C THR A 33 15.89 5.97 -9.20
N SER A 34 15.96 5.74 -10.52
CA SER A 34 14.80 5.80 -11.41
C SER A 34 13.67 4.89 -10.93
N GLY A 35 12.45 5.42 -10.84
CA GLY A 35 11.24 4.64 -10.53
C GLY A 35 11.00 4.35 -9.04
N VAL A 36 11.81 4.89 -8.13
CA VAL A 36 11.61 4.78 -6.67
C VAL A 36 11.62 6.17 -6.06
N THR A 37 10.81 6.41 -5.04
CA THR A 37 10.91 7.63 -4.22
C THR A 37 11.79 7.37 -2.98
N ALA A 38 12.45 8.41 -2.46
CA ALA A 38 13.28 8.24 -1.26
C ALA A 38 12.47 7.75 -0.05
N GLU A 39 11.19 8.14 0.04
CA GLU A 39 10.26 7.67 1.07
C GLU A 39 9.97 6.17 0.98
N GLU A 40 9.83 5.63 -0.22
CA GLU A 40 9.66 4.18 -0.42
C GLU A 40 10.89 3.36 -0.03
N ALA A 41 12.08 3.99 0.00
CA ALA A 41 13.32 3.37 0.45
C ALA A 41 13.52 3.46 1.98
N THR A 42 12.67 4.19 2.70
CA THR A 42 12.78 4.36 4.15
C THR A 42 12.41 3.05 4.89
N PRO A 43 13.25 2.57 5.85
CA PRO A 43 12.91 1.41 6.66
C PRO A 43 11.63 1.61 7.47
N ARG A 44 10.77 0.58 7.51
CA ARG A 44 9.53 0.57 8.29
C ARG A 44 9.56 -0.44 9.42
N LYS A 45 8.81 -0.17 10.50
CA LYS A 45 8.63 -1.10 11.61
C LYS A 45 7.72 -2.27 11.19
N THR A 46 8.23 -3.49 11.30
CA THR A 46 7.51 -4.72 10.87
C THR A 46 6.96 -5.52 12.05
N ILE A 47 7.71 -5.61 13.15
CA ILE A 47 7.36 -6.45 14.30
C ILE A 47 6.08 -5.93 14.97
N GLY A 48 5.08 -6.81 15.08
CA GLY A 48 3.77 -6.52 15.67
C GLY A 48 2.94 -5.52 14.87
N LYS A 49 3.29 -5.28 13.60
CA LYS A 49 2.54 -4.40 12.69
C LYS A 49 1.88 -5.21 11.59
N THR A 50 0.75 -4.71 11.13
CA THR A 50 -0.04 -5.33 10.06
C THR A 50 -0.36 -4.34 8.96
N THR A 51 -0.71 -4.85 7.79
CA THR A 51 -1.12 -4.12 6.60
C THR A 51 -2.34 -4.78 5.98
N GLN A 52 -3.12 -4.00 5.23
CA GLN A 52 -4.16 -4.50 4.32
C GLN A 52 -3.84 -4.09 2.87
N LYS A 53 -2.62 -3.57 2.63
CA LYS A 53 -2.14 -3.23 1.30
C LYS A 53 -1.69 -4.52 0.61
N VAL A 54 -2.29 -4.79 -0.54
CA VAL A 54 -1.87 -5.80 -1.49
C VAL A 54 -1.81 -5.13 -2.85
N LEU A 55 -0.82 -5.47 -3.67
CA LEU A 55 -0.66 -4.95 -5.02
C LEU A 55 -1.33 -5.88 -6.04
N ASP A 56 -1.66 -5.32 -7.20
CA ASP A 56 -1.91 -6.12 -8.41
C ASP A 56 -0.55 -6.62 -8.93
N LEU A 57 -0.37 -7.95 -9.04
CA LEU A 57 0.91 -8.53 -9.39
C LEU A 57 1.40 -8.05 -10.77
N LYS A 58 0.52 -8.01 -11.77
CA LYS A 58 0.89 -7.59 -13.13
C LYS A 58 1.39 -6.14 -13.12
N LYS A 59 0.71 -5.26 -12.39
CA LYS A 59 1.14 -3.86 -12.22
C LYS A 59 2.44 -3.77 -11.41
N ALA A 60 2.62 -4.56 -10.37
CA ALA A 60 3.84 -4.56 -9.57
C ALA A 60 5.07 -4.94 -10.42
N LEU A 61 4.97 -6.03 -11.19
CA LEU A 61 6.04 -6.48 -12.09
C LEU A 61 6.36 -5.43 -13.16
N ALA A 62 5.34 -4.78 -13.73
CA ALA A 62 5.53 -3.69 -14.69
C ALA A 62 6.26 -2.47 -14.07
N ASN A 63 6.22 -2.31 -12.75
CA ASN A 63 6.92 -1.26 -12.00
C ASN A 63 8.26 -1.74 -11.40
N GLY A 64 8.84 -2.81 -11.94
CA GLY A 64 10.17 -3.29 -11.55
C GLY A 64 10.19 -4.15 -10.28
N ALA A 65 9.03 -4.62 -9.82
CA ALA A 65 9.01 -5.67 -8.81
C ALA A 65 9.44 -7.02 -9.42
N VAL A 66 9.97 -7.90 -8.58
CA VAL A 66 10.29 -9.30 -8.92
C VAL A 66 9.65 -10.22 -7.89
N LEU A 67 9.28 -11.44 -8.26
CA LEU A 67 8.81 -12.41 -7.27
C LEU A 67 9.90 -12.61 -6.22
N ALA A 68 9.52 -12.56 -4.94
CA ALA A 68 10.47 -12.78 -3.86
C ALA A 68 10.94 -14.24 -3.89
N SER A 69 12.25 -14.45 -3.73
CA SER A 69 12.80 -15.79 -3.59
C SER A 69 12.26 -16.41 -2.30
N THR A 70 11.68 -17.61 -2.42
CA THR A 70 11.32 -18.45 -1.27
C THR A 70 12.52 -19.23 -0.72
N SER A 71 13.70 -19.08 -1.34
CA SER A 71 14.93 -19.74 -0.91
C SER A 71 15.49 -19.04 0.33
N VAL A 72 15.62 -19.79 1.41
CA VAL A 72 16.35 -19.38 2.60
C VAL A 72 17.84 -19.41 2.25
N GLU A 73 18.37 -18.29 1.76
CA GLU A 73 19.82 -18.09 1.64
C GLU A 73 20.41 -17.82 3.03
N ALA A 74 20.36 -18.83 3.90
CA ALA A 74 20.98 -18.79 5.23
C ALA A 74 22.51 -18.87 5.11
N ASN A 75 23.13 -17.86 4.52
CA ASN A 75 24.58 -17.69 4.53
C ASN A 75 25.05 -16.86 5.75
N ASN A 76 24.14 -16.41 6.62
CA ASN A 76 24.47 -15.65 7.83
C ASN A 76 23.58 -16.05 9.03
N PRO A 77 24.15 -16.61 10.12
CA PRO A 77 23.40 -16.98 11.33
C PRO A 77 22.65 -15.82 11.98
N LEU A 78 23.09 -14.58 11.79
CA LEU A 78 22.42 -13.38 12.30
C LEU A 78 21.12 -13.05 11.54
N MET A 79 20.97 -13.53 10.30
CA MET A 79 19.76 -13.31 9.48
C MET A 79 18.72 -14.44 9.61
N ALA A 80 19.07 -15.55 10.28
CA ALA A 80 18.20 -16.71 10.44
C ALA A 80 16.85 -16.37 11.10
N SER A 81 16.82 -15.43 12.05
CA SER A 81 15.57 -14.97 12.69
C SER A 81 14.70 -14.13 11.75
N ALA A 82 15.30 -13.34 10.87
CA ALA A 82 14.61 -12.58 9.84
C ALA A 82 14.03 -13.49 8.76
N ASP A 83 14.78 -14.52 8.33
CA ASP A 83 14.33 -15.50 7.34
C ASP A 83 13.22 -16.41 7.89
N ALA A 84 13.34 -16.83 9.15
CA ALA A 84 12.27 -17.55 9.86
C ALA A 84 11.01 -16.69 10.01
N TYR A 85 11.16 -15.39 10.33
CA TYR A 85 10.05 -14.45 10.39
C TYR A 85 9.36 -14.32 9.02
N ARG A 86 10.14 -14.15 7.94
CA ARG A 86 9.59 -14.07 6.56
C ARG A 86 8.84 -15.32 6.14
N THR A 87 9.39 -16.49 6.42
CA THR A 87 8.76 -17.77 6.11
C THR A 87 7.46 -17.93 6.88
N THR A 88 7.46 -17.57 8.17
CA THR A 88 6.28 -17.65 9.03
C THR A 88 5.21 -16.64 8.60
N VAL A 89 5.61 -15.41 8.29
CA VAL A 89 4.72 -14.33 7.88
C VAL A 89 4.09 -14.57 6.51
N GLY A 90 4.86 -15.05 5.53
CA GLY A 90 4.32 -15.43 4.23
C GLY A 90 3.32 -16.58 4.33
N LYS A 91 3.64 -17.63 5.12
CA LYS A 91 2.74 -18.77 5.34
C LYS A 91 1.47 -18.38 6.12
N LEU A 92 1.57 -17.55 7.15
CA LEU A 92 0.41 -17.10 7.93
C LEU A 92 -0.50 -16.18 7.12
N GLY A 93 0.06 -15.24 6.36
CA GLY A 93 -0.72 -14.34 5.50
C GLY A 93 -1.50 -15.09 4.41
N GLY A 94 -0.86 -16.09 3.77
CA GLY A 94 -1.51 -16.95 2.78
C GLY A 94 -2.64 -17.78 3.37
N PHE A 95 -2.48 -18.33 4.59
CA PHE A 95 -3.48 -19.19 5.21
C PHE A 95 -4.83 -18.48 5.48
N ASP A 96 -4.80 -17.28 6.06
CA ASP A 96 -6.02 -16.51 6.33
C ASP A 96 -6.75 -16.15 5.03
N VAL A 97 -6.00 -15.80 3.98
CA VAL A 97 -6.54 -15.55 2.64
C VAL A 97 -7.20 -16.80 2.08
N THR A 98 -6.51 -17.94 2.06
CA THR A 98 -7.07 -19.21 1.56
C THR A 98 -8.35 -19.57 2.31
N LYS A 99 -8.36 -19.48 3.64
CA LYS A 99 -9.53 -19.76 4.47
C LYS A 99 -10.70 -18.83 4.12
N LYS A 100 -10.46 -17.53 3.97
CA LYS A 100 -11.53 -16.58 3.65
C LYS A 100 -12.08 -16.77 2.24
N ILE A 101 -11.24 -17.13 1.26
CA ILE A 101 -11.68 -17.53 -0.09
C ILE A 101 -12.58 -18.76 -0.02
N GLN A 102 -12.20 -19.78 0.76
CA GLN A 102 -13.02 -20.98 0.95
C GLN A 102 -14.38 -20.65 1.57
N LEU A 103 -14.41 -19.80 2.61
CA LEU A 103 -15.66 -19.34 3.23
C LEU A 103 -16.52 -18.55 2.25
N ARG A 104 -15.94 -17.61 1.50
CA ARG A 104 -16.64 -16.85 0.45
C ARG A 104 -17.28 -17.80 -0.55
N ASN A 105 -16.52 -18.76 -1.06
CA ASN A 105 -16.99 -19.73 -2.04
C ASN A 105 -18.09 -20.65 -1.46
N ALA A 106 -17.98 -21.06 -0.19
CA ALA A 106 -18.99 -21.89 0.47
C ALA A 106 -20.28 -21.12 0.79
N SER A 107 -20.19 -19.81 1.06
CA SER A 107 -21.35 -18.95 1.34
C SER A 107 -22.12 -18.52 0.09
N SER A 108 -21.54 -18.69 -1.10
CA SER A 108 -22.14 -18.31 -2.37
C SER A 108 -23.04 -19.42 -2.91
N ILE A 109 -24.27 -19.08 -3.29
CA ILE A 109 -25.19 -19.99 -4.01
C ILE A 109 -24.67 -20.28 -5.44
N LYS A 110 -23.82 -19.40 -5.99
CA LYS A 110 -23.18 -19.57 -7.30
C LYS A 110 -21.88 -20.37 -7.16
N ARG A 111 -21.53 -21.13 -8.22
CA ARG A 111 -20.23 -21.81 -8.34
C ARG A 111 -19.06 -20.85 -8.03
N PRO A 112 -17.97 -21.34 -7.42
CA PRO A 112 -16.78 -20.54 -7.14
C PRO A 112 -16.32 -19.81 -8.40
N GLN A 113 -16.19 -18.48 -8.32
CA GLN A 113 -15.67 -17.67 -9.41
C GLN A 113 -14.24 -17.24 -9.08
N PRO A 114 -13.33 -17.24 -10.06
CA PRO A 114 -12.02 -16.62 -9.91
C PRO A 114 -12.17 -15.17 -9.41
N LEU A 115 -11.29 -14.76 -8.52
CA LEU A 115 -11.23 -13.43 -7.96
C LEU A 115 -10.34 -12.55 -8.83
N THR A 116 -10.94 -11.53 -9.45
CA THR A 116 -10.15 -10.42 -9.97
C THR A 116 -9.48 -9.67 -8.82
N TYR A 117 -8.45 -8.87 -9.09
CA TYR A 117 -7.82 -8.04 -8.07
C TYR A 117 -8.83 -7.20 -7.25
N ASP A 118 -9.78 -6.54 -7.93
CA ASP A 118 -10.76 -5.67 -7.26
C ASP A 118 -11.70 -6.48 -6.34
N VAL A 119 -12.16 -7.65 -6.80
CA VAL A 119 -13.01 -8.54 -6.01
C VAL A 119 -12.23 -9.14 -4.84
N PHE A 120 -10.97 -9.53 -5.06
CA PHE A 120 -10.08 -9.99 -4.01
C PHE A 120 -9.90 -8.93 -2.91
N MET A 121 -9.62 -7.68 -3.29
CA MET A 121 -9.48 -6.59 -2.34
C MET A 121 -10.79 -6.32 -1.59
N ALA A 122 -11.93 -6.31 -2.28
CA ALA A 122 -13.22 -5.99 -1.67
C ALA A 122 -13.75 -7.12 -0.74
N GLU A 123 -13.70 -8.37 -1.18
CA GLU A 123 -14.36 -9.50 -0.50
C GLU A 123 -13.43 -10.28 0.44
N ILE A 124 -12.13 -10.33 0.13
CA ILE A 124 -11.18 -11.15 0.87
C ILE A 124 -10.37 -10.27 1.83
N ILE A 125 -9.61 -9.31 1.31
CA ILE A 125 -8.82 -8.42 2.18
C ILE A 125 -9.75 -7.52 3.01
N GLU A 126 -10.78 -6.97 2.38
CA GLU A 126 -11.80 -6.10 3.01
C GLU A 126 -11.15 -4.97 3.85
N PRO A 127 -10.42 -4.02 3.22
CA PRO A 127 -9.75 -2.93 3.92
C PRO A 127 -10.70 -2.13 4.80
N GLY A 128 -10.33 -1.93 6.07
CA GLY A 128 -11.16 -1.21 7.04
C GLY A 128 -12.38 -1.97 7.57
N GLY A 129 -12.70 -3.14 7.00
CA GLY A 129 -13.77 -4.01 7.48
C GLY A 129 -13.46 -4.62 8.85
N MET A 130 -14.51 -4.88 9.64
CA MET A 130 -14.39 -5.48 10.96
C MET A 130 -13.77 -6.89 10.90
N ASN A 131 -14.07 -7.63 9.82
CA ASN A 131 -13.58 -8.98 9.58
C ASN A 131 -12.52 -9.03 8.46
N GLY A 132 -11.93 -7.87 8.12
CA GLY A 132 -10.89 -7.77 7.09
C GLY A 132 -9.60 -8.46 7.49
N ILE A 133 -8.93 -9.06 6.52
CA ILE A 133 -7.63 -9.71 6.74
C ILE A 133 -6.58 -8.64 6.98
N ARG A 134 -5.76 -8.84 8.03
CA ARG A 134 -4.63 -7.99 8.38
C ARG A 134 -3.36 -8.79 8.26
N LEU A 135 -2.68 -8.64 7.12
CA LEU A 135 -1.44 -9.33 6.81
C LEU A 135 -0.30 -8.75 7.66
N PRO A 136 0.70 -9.54 8.10
CA PRO A 136 1.82 -8.96 8.83
C PRO A 136 2.65 -8.03 7.92
N MET A 137 3.11 -6.92 8.48
CA MET A 137 3.87 -5.91 7.73
C MET A 137 5.22 -6.45 7.29
N LEU A 138 5.51 -6.35 5.98
CA LEU A 138 6.77 -6.78 5.37
C LEU A 138 7.85 -5.69 5.44
N PRO A 139 9.15 -6.01 5.24
CA PRO A 139 10.19 -5.01 5.06
C PRO A 139 9.88 -4.00 3.94
N TYR A 140 10.48 -2.81 3.97
CA TYR A 140 10.15 -1.70 3.05
C TYR A 140 10.32 -2.02 1.55
N TYR A 141 11.23 -2.94 1.23
CA TYR A 141 11.52 -3.40 -0.13
C TYR A 141 10.65 -4.59 -0.57
N GLN A 142 9.66 -5.00 0.23
CA GLN A 142 8.76 -6.11 -0.07
C GLN A 142 7.31 -5.65 0.00
N GLU A 143 6.43 -6.20 -0.83
CA GLU A 143 4.97 -6.03 -0.67
C GLU A 143 4.26 -7.35 -1.00
N TYR A 144 3.04 -7.51 -0.49
CA TYR A 144 2.16 -8.57 -0.98
C TYR A 144 1.58 -8.19 -2.33
N ALA A 145 1.35 -9.17 -3.20
CA ALA A 145 0.67 -9.01 -4.46
C ALA A 145 -0.32 -10.15 -4.71
N TRP A 146 -1.46 -9.82 -5.33
CA TRP A 146 -2.44 -10.80 -5.76
C TRP A 146 -2.10 -11.28 -7.17
N ASP A 147 -1.85 -12.59 -7.28
CA ASP A 147 -1.70 -13.29 -8.55
C ASP A 147 -3.08 -13.76 -9.02
N GLU A 148 -3.73 -12.97 -9.86
CA GLU A 148 -5.05 -13.29 -10.40
C GLU A 148 -5.03 -14.55 -11.28
N ALA A 149 -3.91 -14.85 -11.95
CA ALA A 149 -3.82 -16.01 -12.83
C ALA A 149 -3.75 -17.31 -12.02
N ASN A 150 -2.98 -17.31 -10.92
CA ASN A 150 -2.82 -18.47 -10.06
C ASN A 150 -3.77 -18.48 -8.85
N GLN A 151 -4.55 -17.41 -8.65
CA GLN A 151 -5.45 -17.21 -7.52
C GLN A 151 -4.73 -17.33 -6.17
N ASP A 152 -3.58 -16.68 -6.05
CA ASP A 152 -2.71 -16.78 -4.88
C ASP A 152 -2.15 -15.44 -4.39
N LEU A 153 -1.86 -15.35 -3.09
CA LEU A 153 -1.19 -14.20 -2.48
C LEU A 153 0.32 -14.46 -2.47
N VAL A 154 1.06 -13.68 -3.24
CA VAL A 154 2.53 -13.79 -3.34
C VAL A 154 3.22 -12.60 -2.70
N VAL A 155 4.52 -12.73 -2.48
CA VAL A 155 5.39 -11.61 -2.05
C VAL A 155 6.27 -11.20 -3.22
N VAL A 156 6.42 -9.90 -3.41
CA VAL A 156 7.32 -9.32 -4.41
C VAL A 156 8.39 -8.45 -3.75
N ASP A 157 9.59 -8.49 -4.30
CA ASP A 157 10.72 -7.64 -3.96
C ASP A 157 10.77 -6.44 -4.91
N PHE A 158 11.19 -5.28 -4.39
CA PHE A 158 11.53 -4.07 -5.15
C PHE A 158 13.03 -3.79 -5.01
N PRO A 159 13.87 -4.32 -5.91
CA PRO A 159 15.33 -4.16 -5.84
C PRO A 159 15.78 -2.69 -5.80
N ALA A 160 15.16 -1.83 -6.60
CA ALA A 160 15.47 -0.40 -6.66
C ALA A 160 15.29 0.32 -5.29
N ARG A 161 14.40 -0.15 -4.42
CA ARG A 161 14.28 0.38 -3.05
C ARG A 161 15.48 0.02 -2.18
N LYS A 162 16.05 -1.18 -2.36
CA LYS A 162 17.28 -1.59 -1.67
C LYS A 162 18.47 -0.74 -2.11
N GLU A 163 18.60 -0.52 -3.42
CA GLU A 163 19.64 0.31 -4.01
C GLU A 163 19.57 1.76 -3.52
N GLU A 164 18.39 2.37 -3.57
CA GLU A 164 18.19 3.74 -3.09
C GLU A 164 18.54 3.85 -1.59
N ARG A 165 18.13 2.87 -0.77
CA ARG A 165 18.47 2.89 0.66
C ARG A 165 19.98 2.81 0.90
N ALA A 166 20.70 2.05 0.08
CA ALA A 166 22.15 1.92 0.19
C ALA A 166 22.87 3.25 -0.05
N LYS A 167 22.34 4.11 -0.93
CA LYS A 167 22.87 5.46 -1.18
C LYS A 167 22.60 6.45 -0.03
N GLN A 168 21.59 6.18 0.79
CA GLN A 168 21.21 6.99 1.95
C GLN A 168 21.91 6.53 3.25
N ARG A 169 22.87 5.60 3.18
CA ARG A 169 23.67 5.13 4.32
C ARG A 169 25.05 5.76 4.27
#